data_AF-A0A0A8F1W5-F1
#
_entry.id   AF-A0A0A8F1W5-F1
#
_cell.length_a   1.000
_cell.length_b   1.000
_cell.length_c   1.000
_cell.angle_alpha   90.00
_cell.angle_beta   90.00
_cell.angle_gamma   90.00
#
_symmetry.space_group_name_H-M   'P 1'
#
loop_
_entity.id
_entity.type
_entity.pdbx_description
1 polymer ?
#
loop_
_entity_poly.entity_id
_entity_poly.type
_entity_poly.pdbx_seq_one_letter_code
_entity_poly.pdbx_strand_id
1 'polypeptide(L)'
;MIWSRQDLARDVVRRQGNGMSAAQVAEKVAEAAVRERETAEQLRSPGRVVREPYAPDPEELAEVWAARHAEWRRVQALVEASGWETYEPGRDSAGSAWAAEREARRAQALAAHAAHQERRREAADELRTEVWLSAGPIRRLRALASRAGLTPQEVLAQLAERMVIGEDGAVSVQPFRPSR
;
A
#
# COMPACT_ATOMS: atom_id res chain seq x y z
N MET A 1 -4.88 -0.53 5.86
CA MET A 1 -4.00 0.06 6.89
C MET A 1 -2.75 -0.82 6.95
N ILE A 2 -1.54 -0.24 6.89
CA ILE A 2 -0.29 -1.04 6.76
C ILE A 2 0.10 -1.75 8.07
N TRP A 3 -0.50 -1.37 9.19
CA TRP A 3 -0.20 -1.85 10.53
C TRP A 3 -1.45 -2.44 11.19
N SER A 4 -1.31 -3.61 11.81
CA SER A 4 -2.30 -4.17 12.72
C SER A 4 -2.26 -3.48 14.09
N ARG A 5 -3.29 -3.69 14.92
CA ARG A 5 -3.30 -3.19 16.31
C ARG A 5 -2.20 -3.82 17.16
N GLN A 6 -1.88 -5.08 16.89
CA GLN A 6 -0.73 -5.76 17.47
C GLN A 6 0.59 -5.11 17.02
N ASP A 7 0.68 -4.66 15.76
CA ASP A 7 1.87 -3.95 15.23
C ASP A 7 2.14 -2.67 16.01
N LEU A 8 1.07 -1.89 16.20
CA LEU A 8 1.12 -0.66 16.97
C LEU A 8 1.46 -0.89 18.45
N ALA A 9 0.82 -1.88 19.08
CA ALA A 9 1.06 -2.20 20.48
C ALA A 9 2.52 -2.58 20.73
N ARG A 10 3.07 -3.49 19.92
CA ARG A 10 4.46 -3.96 20.03
C ARG A 10 5.48 -2.85 19.81
N ASP A 11 5.26 -1.98 18.82
CA ASP A 11 6.14 -0.84 18.59
C ASP A 11 6.16 0.11 19.79
N VAL A 12 4.97 0.44 20.34
CA VAL A 12 4.86 1.32 21.50
C VAL A 12 5.54 0.70 22.73
N VAL A 13 5.26 -0.57 23.04
CA VAL A 13 5.87 -1.28 24.17
C VAL A 13 7.39 -1.35 24.01
N ARG A 14 7.89 -1.65 22.81
CA ARG A 14 9.33 -1.72 22.54
C ARG A 14 10.03 -0.38 22.74
N ARG A 15 9.41 0.73 22.32
CA ARG A 15 9.96 2.08 22.51
C ARG A 15 9.90 2.54 23.96
N GLN A 16 8.78 2.32 24.64
CA GLN A 16 8.59 2.74 26.03
C GLN A 16 9.38 1.87 27.01
N GLY A 17 9.43 0.56 26.77
CA GLY A 17 10.02 -0.42 27.67
C GLY A 17 11.54 -0.39 27.73
N ASN A 18 12.22 0.24 26.77
CA ASN A 18 13.68 0.23 26.71
C ASN A 18 14.30 0.81 28.00
N GLY A 19 15.05 -0.01 28.73
CA GLY A 19 15.69 0.36 29.99
C GLY A 19 14.77 0.33 31.20
N MET A 20 13.50 -0.09 31.07
CA MET A 20 12.61 -0.23 32.22
C MET A 20 13.00 -1.42 33.09
N SER A 21 12.98 -1.22 34.40
CA SER A 21 13.14 -2.31 35.37
C SER A 21 11.93 -3.24 35.39
N ALA A 22 12.07 -4.42 35.98
CA ALA A 22 10.96 -5.35 36.18
C ALA A 22 9.76 -4.70 36.91
N ALA A 23 10.02 -3.85 37.91
CA ALA A 23 8.98 -3.12 38.63
C ALA A 23 8.24 -2.11 37.73
N GLN A 24 8.97 -1.36 36.90
CA GLN A 24 8.38 -0.41 35.95
C GLN A 24 7.57 -1.11 34.86
N VAL A 25 8.03 -2.28 34.40
CA VAL A 25 7.26 -3.13 33.48
C VAL A 25 5.96 -3.60 34.14
N ALA A 26 6.00 -4.03 35.40
CA ALA A 26 4.79 -4.42 36.14
C ALA A 26 3.79 -3.27 36.32
N GLU A 27 4.27 -2.04 36.58
CA GLU A 27 3.44 -0.84 36.60
C GLU A 27 2.74 -0.61 35.25
N LYS A 28 3.46 -0.79 34.14
CA LYS A 28 2.89 -0.65 32.79
C LYS A 28 1.85 -1.72 32.47
N VAL A 29 2.04 -2.96 32.95
CA VAL A 29 1.02 -4.01 32.86
C VAL A 29 -0.24 -3.58 33.60
N ALA A 30 -0.11 -3.09 34.84
CA ALA A 30 -1.25 -2.63 35.63
C ALA A 30 -1.97 -1.44 34.98
N GLU A 31 -1.24 -0.45 34.47
CA GLU A 31 -1.80 0.69 33.72
C GLU A 31 -2.59 0.21 32.50
N ALA A 32 -1.99 -0.67 31.68
CA ALA A 32 -2.63 -1.19 30.48
C ALA A 32 -3.90 -2.00 30.81
N ALA A 33 -3.90 -2.78 31.89
CA ALA A 33 -5.07 -3.53 32.35
C ALA A 33 -6.23 -2.61 32.78
N VAL A 34 -5.92 -1.49 33.45
CA VAL A 34 -6.94 -0.48 33.81
C VAL A 34 -7.53 0.14 32.55
N ARG A 35 -6.69 0.56 31.59
CA ARG A 35 -7.15 1.18 30.35
C ARG A 35 -7.96 0.24 29.46
N GLU A 36 -7.57 -1.03 29.37
CA GLU A 36 -8.35 -2.05 28.68
C GLU A 36 -9.74 -2.18 29.31
N ARG A 37 -9.83 -2.27 30.64
CA ARG A 37 -11.12 -2.36 31.34
C ARG A 37 -12.00 -1.14 31.09
N GLU A 38 -11.44 0.06 31.25
CA GLU A 38 -12.16 1.32 31.04
C GLU A 38 -12.71 1.43 29.61
N THR A 39 -11.90 1.10 28.61
CA THR A 39 -12.32 1.18 27.20
C THR A 39 -13.32 0.08 26.83
N ALA A 40 -13.19 -1.13 27.40
CA ALA A 40 -14.19 -2.19 27.26
C ALA A 40 -15.51 -1.86 27.98
N GLU A 41 -15.49 -1.08 29.06
CA GLU A 41 -16.68 -0.62 29.77
C GLU A 41 -17.39 0.51 29.00
N GLN A 42 -16.63 1.43 28.41
CA GLN A 42 -17.16 2.48 27.53
C GLN A 42 -17.91 1.89 26.32
N LEU A 43 -17.40 0.81 25.73
CA LEU A 43 -18.09 0.06 24.67
C LEU A 43 -19.42 -0.55 25.13
N ARG A 44 -19.48 -1.03 26.37
CA ARG A 44 -20.70 -1.64 26.93
C ARG A 44 -21.76 -0.60 27.32
N SER A 45 -21.37 0.66 27.54
CA SER A 45 -22.26 1.75 27.95
C SER A 45 -22.09 3.01 27.08
N PRO A 46 -22.45 2.96 25.79
CA PRO A 46 -22.16 4.04 24.84
C PRO A 46 -22.87 5.37 25.16
N GLY A 47 -23.94 5.37 25.98
CA GLY A 47 -24.70 6.56 26.35
C GLY A 47 -24.07 7.48 27.41
N ARG A 48 -22.90 7.13 27.98
CA ARG A 48 -22.22 7.93 29.03
C ARG A 48 -21.16 8.90 28.51
N VAL A 49 -20.82 8.85 27.23
CA VAL A 49 -19.72 9.64 26.66
C VAL A 49 -20.24 10.42 25.46
N VAL A 50 -20.20 11.76 25.53
CA VAL A 50 -20.42 12.61 24.37
C VAL A 50 -19.28 12.32 23.39
N ARG A 51 -19.59 11.65 22.27
CA ARG A 51 -18.59 11.35 21.23
C ARG A 51 -18.18 12.67 20.59
N GLU A 52 -16.99 13.16 20.90
CA GLU A 52 -16.43 14.30 20.20
C GLU A 52 -16.24 13.97 18.70
N PRO A 53 -16.42 14.93 17.77
CA PRO A 53 -16.36 14.67 16.33
C PRO A 53 -15.04 14.06 15.81
N TYR A 54 -13.99 14.09 16.65
CA TYR A 54 -12.65 13.60 16.32
C TYR A 54 -12.12 12.59 17.35
N ALA A 55 -12.97 12.10 18.26
CA ALA A 55 -12.55 11.07 19.19
C ALA A 55 -12.14 9.80 18.43
N PRO A 56 -11.04 9.12 18.83
CA PRO A 56 -10.68 7.81 18.29
C PRO A 56 -11.87 6.87 18.37
N ASP A 57 -12.01 5.99 17.39
CA ASP A 57 -13.09 5.03 17.40
C ASP A 57 -13.02 4.15 18.67
N PRO A 58 -14.08 4.07 19.49
CA PRO A 58 -14.02 3.36 20.77
C PRO A 58 -13.67 1.87 20.63
N GLU A 59 -14.12 1.23 19.55
CA GLU A 59 -13.80 -0.18 19.26
C GLU A 59 -12.31 -0.32 18.96
N GLU A 60 -11.78 0.52 18.07
CA GLU A 60 -10.34 0.56 17.79
C GLU A 60 -9.52 0.85 19.04
N LEU A 61 -9.99 1.74 19.92
CA LEU A 61 -9.29 2.10 21.16
C LEU A 61 -9.22 0.92 22.13
N ALA A 62 -10.32 0.18 22.29
CA ALA A 62 -10.36 -1.02 23.12
C ALA A 62 -9.43 -2.12 22.57
N GLU A 63 -9.44 -2.36 21.26
CA GLU A 63 -8.52 -3.30 20.61
C GLU A 63 -7.05 -2.92 20.81
N VAL A 64 -6.71 -1.63 20.70
CA VAL A 64 -5.35 -1.14 20.94
C VAL A 64 -4.91 -1.40 22.38
N TRP A 65 -5.77 -1.12 23.37
CA TRP A 65 -5.42 -1.34 24.77
C TRP A 65 -5.31 -2.81 25.13
N ALA A 66 -6.21 -3.67 24.62
CA ALA A 66 -6.10 -5.12 24.78
C ALA A 66 -4.78 -5.65 24.19
N ALA A 67 -4.42 -5.21 22.97
CA ALA A 67 -3.16 -5.60 22.34
C ALA A 67 -1.92 -5.11 23.12
N ARG A 68 -1.96 -3.87 23.68
CA ARG A 68 -0.89 -3.33 24.51
C ARG A 68 -0.74 -4.08 25.83
N HIS A 69 -1.85 -4.41 26.50
CA HIS A 69 -1.80 -5.15 27.74
C HIS A 69 -1.24 -6.56 27.53
N ALA A 70 -1.68 -7.27 26.49
CA ALA A 70 -1.13 -8.58 26.13
C ALA A 70 0.39 -8.51 25.87
N GLU A 71 0.85 -7.48 25.19
CA GLU A 71 2.28 -7.30 24.90
C GLU A 71 3.10 -6.94 26.15
N TRP A 72 2.61 -6.05 27.02
CA TRP A 72 3.27 -5.76 28.29
C TRP A 72 3.39 -7.01 29.17
N ARG A 73 2.38 -7.89 29.18
CA ARG A 73 2.45 -9.17 29.90
C ARG A 73 3.50 -10.12 29.32
N ARG A 74 3.66 -10.14 27.98
CA ARG A 74 4.74 -10.90 27.34
C ARG A 74 6.11 -10.39 27.77
N VAL A 75 6.30 -9.08 27.78
CA VAL A 75 7.56 -8.45 28.22
C VAL A 75 7.82 -8.73 29.69
N GLN A 76 6.81 -8.63 30.56
CA GLN A 76 6.91 -8.99 31.96
C GLN A 76 7.39 -10.44 32.12
N ALA A 77 6.71 -11.40 31.48
CA ALA A 77 7.08 -12.80 31.55
C ALA A 77 8.50 -13.05 31.01
N LEU A 78 8.92 -12.32 29.97
CA LEU A 78 10.27 -12.40 29.43
C LEU A 78 11.32 -11.91 30.44
N VAL A 79 11.09 -10.76 31.07
CA VAL A 79 12.01 -10.18 32.06
C VAL A 79 12.12 -11.10 33.28
N GLU A 80 10.99 -11.61 33.78
CA GLU A 80 10.94 -12.56 34.90
C GLU A 80 11.68 -13.86 34.57
N ALA A 81 11.42 -14.46 33.40
CA ALA A 81 12.05 -15.72 32.99
C ALA A 81 13.55 -15.58 32.71
N SER A 82 13.99 -14.42 32.23
CA SER A 82 15.38 -14.18 31.85
C SER A 82 16.25 -13.64 33.00
N GLY A 83 15.62 -13.26 34.12
CA GLY A 83 16.31 -12.65 35.27
C GLY A 83 16.97 -11.31 34.93
N TRP A 84 16.46 -10.59 33.92
CA TRP A 84 17.05 -9.32 33.51
C TRP A 84 16.69 -8.22 34.50
N GLU A 85 17.69 -7.40 34.89
CA GLU A 85 17.44 -6.23 35.73
C GLU A 85 16.60 -5.18 34.99
N THR A 86 16.83 -5.03 33.69
CA THR A 86 16.12 -4.10 32.81
C THR A 86 15.73 -4.76 31.50
N TYR A 87 14.61 -4.32 30.93
CA TYR A 87 14.18 -4.75 29.62
C TYR A 87 14.98 -4.05 28.52
N GLU A 88 15.77 -4.84 27.79
CA GLU A 88 16.48 -4.40 26.59
C GLU A 88 15.83 -5.02 25.34
N PRO A 89 15.14 -4.23 24.50
CA PRO A 89 14.52 -4.72 23.28
C PRO A 89 15.45 -5.49 22.32
N GLY A 90 16.74 -5.17 22.33
CA GLY A 90 17.74 -5.87 21.52
C GLY A 90 17.99 -7.32 21.95
N ARG A 91 17.72 -7.65 23.23
CA ARG A 91 17.84 -9.02 23.76
C ARG A 91 16.55 -9.83 23.59
N ASP A 92 15.43 -9.16 23.37
CA ASP A 92 14.16 -9.80 23.01
C ASP A 92 14.18 -10.28 21.56
N SER A 93 14.50 -11.56 21.37
CA SER A 93 14.59 -12.20 20.06
C SER A 93 13.25 -12.21 19.33
N ALA A 94 12.15 -12.48 20.05
CA ALA A 94 10.81 -12.49 19.49
C ALA A 94 10.41 -11.08 19.02
N GLY A 95 10.57 -10.07 19.86
CA GLY A 95 10.28 -8.68 19.49
C GLY A 95 11.19 -8.16 18.37
N SER A 96 12.46 -8.59 18.34
CA SER A 96 13.41 -8.18 17.30
C SER A 96 13.12 -8.84 15.94
N ALA A 97 12.79 -10.13 15.91
CA ALA A 97 12.35 -10.81 14.69
C ALA A 97 11.11 -10.14 14.10
N TRP A 98 10.16 -9.81 14.98
CA TRP A 98 8.93 -9.17 14.57
C TRP A 98 9.12 -7.74 14.03
N ALA A 99 10.02 -6.97 14.65
CA ALA A 99 10.40 -5.66 14.16
C ALA A 99 11.07 -5.72 12.77
N ALA A 100 11.85 -6.77 12.51
CA ALA A 100 12.48 -7.01 11.21
C ALA A 100 11.44 -7.39 10.14
N GLU A 101 10.53 -8.32 10.43
CA GLU A 101 9.41 -8.67 9.53
C GLU A 101 8.55 -7.45 9.18
N ARG A 102 8.28 -6.59 10.16
CA ARG A 102 7.56 -5.33 9.97
C ARG A 102 8.30 -4.40 9.01
N GLU A 103 9.61 -4.22 9.17
CA GLU A 103 10.38 -3.36 8.26
C GLU A 103 10.41 -3.95 6.84
N ALA A 104 10.51 -5.28 6.71
CA ALA A 104 10.43 -5.95 5.41
C ALA A 104 9.06 -5.72 4.74
N ARG A 105 7.94 -5.87 5.45
CA ARG A 105 6.59 -5.56 4.94
C ARG A 105 6.47 -4.10 4.51
N ARG A 106 7.00 -3.17 5.31
CA ARG A 106 7.00 -1.74 4.99
C ARG A 106 7.80 -1.45 3.72
N ALA A 107 9.01 -2.00 3.60
CA ALA A 107 9.85 -1.86 2.41
C ALA A 107 9.16 -2.41 1.16
N GLN A 108 8.53 -3.58 1.25
CA GLN A 108 7.75 -4.17 0.15
C GLN A 108 6.58 -3.28 -0.27
N ALA A 109 5.82 -2.74 0.68
CA ALA A 109 4.70 -1.85 0.37
C ALA A 109 5.16 -0.55 -0.30
N LEU A 110 6.28 0.03 0.16
CA LEU A 110 6.87 1.22 -0.45
C LEU A 110 7.36 0.93 -1.88
N ALA A 111 8.03 -0.20 -2.10
CA ALA A 111 8.47 -0.62 -3.42
C ALA A 111 7.29 -0.87 -4.38
N ALA A 112 6.24 -1.53 -3.90
CA ALA A 112 5.02 -1.77 -4.68
C ALA A 112 4.33 -0.44 -5.06
N HIS A 113 4.26 0.52 -4.12
CA HIS A 113 3.74 1.85 -4.40
C HIS A 113 4.57 2.58 -5.45
N ALA A 114 5.90 2.59 -5.29
CA ALA A 114 6.81 3.21 -6.26
C ALA A 114 6.65 2.61 -7.65
N ALA A 115 6.61 1.27 -7.76
CA ALA A 115 6.39 0.59 -9.03
C ALA A 115 5.01 0.89 -9.65
N HIS A 116 3.98 1.06 -8.82
CA HIS A 116 2.67 1.48 -9.31
C HIS A 116 2.70 2.91 -9.85
N GLN A 117 3.36 3.85 -9.15
CA GLN A 117 3.52 5.22 -9.63
C GLN A 117 4.31 5.29 -10.93
N GLU A 118 5.35 4.47 -11.07
CA GLU A 118 6.13 4.42 -12.31
C GLU A 118 5.29 3.94 -13.49
N ARG A 119 4.55 2.83 -13.33
CA ARG A 119 3.60 2.38 -14.37
C ARG A 119 2.55 3.42 -14.72
N ARG A 120 2.12 4.24 -13.76
CA ARG A 120 1.17 5.33 -14.02
C ARG A 120 1.81 6.47 -14.80
N ARG A 121 3.10 6.76 -14.58
CA ARG A 121 3.85 7.74 -15.38
C ARG A 121 4.05 7.22 -16.79
N GLU A 122 4.54 6.00 -16.96
CA GLU A 122 4.69 5.36 -18.27
C GLU A 122 3.37 5.37 -19.06
N ALA A 123 2.25 5.07 -18.40
CA ALA A 123 0.93 5.12 -19.04
C ALA A 123 0.42 6.54 -19.34
N ALA A 124 0.85 7.55 -18.57
CA ALA A 124 0.51 8.95 -18.83
C ALA A 124 1.40 9.55 -19.94
N ASP A 125 2.64 9.08 -20.05
CA ASP A 125 3.62 9.47 -21.06
C ASP A 125 3.39 8.73 -22.39
N GLU A 126 2.54 7.69 -22.41
CA GLU A 126 2.07 7.04 -23.64
C GLU A 126 1.23 8.03 -24.48
N LEU A 127 1.87 8.66 -25.47
CA LEU A 127 1.22 9.52 -26.46
C LEU A 127 0.23 8.71 -27.30
N ARG A 128 -1.07 8.87 -27.01
CA ARG A 128 -2.16 8.30 -27.81
C ARG A 128 -2.63 9.30 -28.85
N THR A 129 -2.48 8.96 -30.12
CA THR A 129 -3.02 9.74 -31.23
C THR A 129 -4.32 9.09 -31.71
N GLU A 130 -5.42 9.84 -31.64
CA GLU A 130 -6.70 9.43 -32.22
C GLU A 130 -6.84 10.01 -33.64
N VAL A 131 -7.18 9.16 -34.61
CA VAL A 131 -7.43 9.58 -36.00
C VAL A 131 -8.89 9.34 -36.35
N TRP A 132 -9.62 10.42 -36.60
CA TRP A 132 -11.02 10.35 -37.03
C TRP A 132 -11.10 10.22 -38.55
N LEU A 133 -11.63 9.08 -39.02
CA LEU A 133 -11.86 8.83 -40.43
C LEU A 133 -13.36 8.88 -40.72
N SER A 134 -13.74 9.53 -41.82
CA SER A 134 -15.11 9.48 -42.30
C SER A 134 -15.52 8.05 -42.67
N ALA A 135 -16.83 7.79 -42.72
CA ALA A 135 -17.38 6.45 -42.84
C ALA A 135 -16.91 5.67 -44.09
N GLY A 136 -16.66 6.36 -45.20
CA GLY A 136 -16.16 5.74 -46.44
C GLY A 136 -14.72 5.20 -46.30
N PRO A 137 -13.73 6.05 -45.98
CA PRO A 137 -12.36 5.65 -45.70
C PRO A 137 -12.22 4.53 -44.66
N ILE A 138 -12.90 4.61 -43.51
CA ILE A 138 -12.80 3.57 -42.48
C ILE A 138 -13.33 2.21 -42.95
N ARG A 139 -14.41 2.17 -43.75
CA ARG A 139 -14.91 0.92 -44.34
C ARG A 139 -13.88 0.29 -45.28
N ARG A 140 -13.24 1.11 -46.12
CA ARG A 140 -12.19 0.65 -47.05
C ARG A 140 -10.95 0.14 -46.31
N LEU A 141 -10.53 0.86 -45.27
CA LEU A 141 -9.40 0.45 -44.42
C LEU A 141 -9.66 -0.90 -43.76
N ARG A 142 -10.83 -1.09 -43.14
CA ARG A 142 -11.21 -2.37 -42.51
C ARG A 142 -11.24 -3.53 -43.51
N ALA A 143 -11.81 -3.32 -44.69
CA ALA A 143 -11.84 -4.33 -45.75
C ALA A 143 -10.43 -4.69 -46.26
N LEU A 144 -9.53 -3.71 -46.36
CA LEU A 144 -8.14 -3.94 -46.75
C LEU A 144 -7.38 -4.72 -45.68
N ALA A 145 -7.47 -4.29 -44.41
CA ALA A 145 -6.84 -4.95 -43.27
C ALA A 145 -7.27 -6.42 -43.15
N SER A 146 -8.58 -6.68 -43.27
CA SER A 146 -9.13 -8.04 -43.24
C SER A 146 -8.58 -8.93 -44.36
N ARG A 147 -8.46 -8.43 -45.60
CA ARG A 147 -7.88 -9.20 -46.72
C ARG A 147 -6.39 -9.49 -46.54
N ALA A 148 -5.67 -8.61 -45.86
CA ALA A 148 -4.23 -8.76 -45.59
C ALA A 148 -3.93 -9.55 -44.29
N GLY A 149 -4.95 -9.90 -43.49
CA GLY A 149 -4.75 -10.55 -42.19
C GLY A 149 -4.09 -9.63 -41.16
N LEU A 150 -4.36 -8.33 -41.26
CA LEU A 150 -3.86 -7.24 -40.43
C LEU A 150 -4.99 -6.53 -39.68
N THR A 151 -4.63 -5.73 -38.70
CA THR A 151 -5.47 -4.74 -38.03
C THR A 151 -5.49 -3.42 -38.81
N PRO A 152 -6.55 -2.60 -38.69
CA PRO A 152 -6.56 -1.25 -39.26
C PRO A 152 -5.37 -0.38 -38.82
N GLN A 153 -4.90 -0.55 -37.59
CA GLN A 153 -3.73 0.15 -37.03
C GLN A 153 -2.44 -0.21 -37.76
N GLU A 154 -2.18 -1.49 -38.03
CA GLU A 154 -0.99 -1.92 -38.78
C GLU A 154 -0.99 -1.36 -40.21
N VAL A 155 -2.14 -1.30 -40.87
CA VAL A 155 -2.26 -0.69 -42.20
C VAL A 155 -2.01 0.82 -42.15
N LEU A 156 -2.50 1.52 -41.12
CA LEU A 156 -2.23 2.94 -40.92
C LEU A 156 -0.75 3.21 -40.62
N ALA A 157 -0.10 2.36 -39.83
CA ALA A 157 1.34 2.46 -39.56
C ALA A 157 2.14 2.35 -40.87
N GLN A 158 1.81 1.37 -41.72
CA GLN A 158 2.47 1.21 -43.02
C GLN A 158 2.21 2.37 -43.99
N LEU A 159 1.02 2.97 -43.95
CA LEU A 159 0.71 4.20 -44.69
C LEU A 159 1.57 5.37 -44.20
N ALA A 160 1.69 5.54 -42.88
CA ALA A 160 2.48 6.62 -42.27
C ALA A 160 3.98 6.47 -42.59
N GLU A 161 4.52 5.24 -42.55
CA GLU A 161 5.91 4.94 -42.94
C GLU A 161 6.23 5.29 -44.39
N ARG A 162 5.22 5.24 -45.27
CA ARG A 162 5.37 5.46 -46.72
C ARG A 162 4.92 6.86 -47.15
N MET A 163 4.63 7.71 -46.19
CA MET A 163 4.13 9.06 -46.41
C MET A 163 5.28 9.98 -46.85
N VAL A 164 5.09 10.64 -47.98
CA VAL A 164 6.00 11.65 -48.52
C VAL A 164 5.28 13.00 -48.50
N ILE A 165 5.92 14.01 -47.91
CA ILE A 165 5.43 15.38 -47.88
C ILE A 165 6.15 16.15 -48.99
N GLY A 166 5.39 16.67 -49.95
CA GLY A 166 5.90 17.51 -51.03
C GLY A 166 6.31 18.90 -50.54
N GLU A 167 7.01 19.65 -51.39
CA GLU A 167 7.47 21.03 -51.08
C GLU A 167 6.31 22.01 -50.82
N ASP A 168 5.13 21.71 -51.35
CA ASP A 168 3.87 22.45 -51.13
C ASP A 168 3.11 21.98 -49.87
N GLY A 169 3.65 21.03 -49.12
CA GLY A 169 3.01 20.41 -47.96
C GLY A 169 1.99 19.32 -48.32
N ALA A 170 1.84 18.96 -49.60
CA ALA A 170 0.95 17.90 -50.01
C ALA A 170 1.45 16.54 -49.51
N VAL A 171 0.54 15.77 -48.90
CA VAL A 171 0.82 14.44 -48.39
C VAL A 171 0.47 13.40 -49.44
N SER A 172 1.44 12.58 -49.84
CA SER A 172 1.25 11.50 -50.81
C SER A 172 1.81 10.19 -50.29
N VAL A 173 1.24 9.08 -50.75
CA VAL A 173 1.75 7.73 -50.49
C VAL A 173 1.80 6.99 -51.81
N GLN A 174 2.94 6.40 -52.13
CA GLN A 174 3.06 5.57 -53.33
C GLN A 174 2.18 4.32 -53.22
N PRO A 175 1.60 3.82 -54.33
CA PRO A 175 0.81 2.60 -54.29
C PRO A 175 1.59 1.42 -53.69
N PHE A 176 1.00 0.75 -52.70
CA PHE A 176 1.60 -0.42 -52.08
C PHE A 176 0.53 -1.46 -51.71
N ARG A 177 0.98 -2.68 -51.39
CA ARG A 177 0.13 -3.73 -50.81
C ARG A 177 0.52 -3.94 -49.34
N PRO A 178 -0.41 -3.83 -48.38
CA PRO A 178 -0.10 -4.13 -46.99
C PRO A 178 0.31 -5.59 -46.80
N SER A 179 1.31 -5.82 -45.96
CA SER A 179 1.81 -7.15 -45.58
C SER A 179 2.10 -7.21 -44.09
N ARG A 180 2.21 -8.42 -43.53
CA ARG A 180 2.78 -8.58 -42.17
C ARG A 180 4.27 -8.27 -42.16
#